data_AF-A0A5E4HQ01-F1
#
_entry.id   AF-A0A5E4HQ01-F1
#
_cell.length_a   1.000
_cell.length_b   1.000
_cell.length_c   1.000
_cell.angle_alpha   90.00
_cell.angle_beta   90.00
_cell.angle_gamma   90.00
#
_symmetry.space_group_name_H-M   'P 1'
#
loop_
_entity.id
_entity.type
_entity.pdbx_description
1 polymer ?
#
loop_
_entity_poly.entity_id
_entity_poly.type
_entity_poly.pdbx_seq_one_letter_code
_entity_poly.pdbx_strand_id
1 'polypeptide(L)'
;MEKMNRQSNNDRITLVRIGDAQIGLISVGEIFERIYQGKKKPEEIERIELVRELSDYNFVPDGSWNEYAEVLISEYEKYYNKKILKSK
;
A
#
# COMPACT_ATOMS: atom_id res chain seq x y z
N MET A 1 -14.28 26.04 -0.07
CA MET A 1 -13.40 25.01 -0.66
C MET A 1 -12.20 24.88 0.26
N GLU A 2 -12.25 23.93 1.20
CA GLU A 2 -11.10 23.66 2.08
C GLU A 2 -9.96 23.13 1.23
N LYS A 3 -8.83 23.84 1.29
CA LYS A 3 -7.56 23.34 0.77
C LYS A 3 -7.18 22.18 1.67
N MET A 4 -7.41 20.95 1.21
CA MET A 4 -6.82 19.76 1.83
C MET A 4 -5.32 20.00 1.93
N ASN A 5 -4.86 20.20 3.16
CA ASN A 5 -3.47 20.33 3.51
C ASN A 5 -2.83 18.96 3.25
N ARG A 6 -2.33 18.74 2.02
CA ARG A 6 -1.42 17.65 1.66
C ARG A 6 -0.06 17.93 2.31
N GLN A 7 -0.03 17.98 3.64
CA GLN A 7 1.21 17.81 4.36
C GLN A 7 1.52 16.32 4.27
N SER A 8 2.13 15.99 3.13
CA SER A 8 2.33 14.64 2.66
C SER A 8 3.23 13.90 3.64
N ASN A 9 2.78 12.74 4.09
CA ASN A 9 3.63 11.74 4.72
C ASN A 9 4.50 11.02 3.66
N ASN A 10 4.69 11.59 2.46
CA ASN A 10 5.52 11.03 1.36
C ASN A 10 6.94 10.69 1.77
N ASP A 11 7.45 11.27 2.85
CA ASP A 11 8.83 11.04 3.29
C ASP A 11 9.02 9.72 4.04
N ARG A 12 7.94 9.00 4.37
CA ARG A 12 8.03 7.72 5.08
C ARG A 12 8.21 6.55 4.10
N ILE A 13 9.45 6.10 4.00
CA ILE A 13 9.81 4.86 3.32
C ILE A 13 9.33 3.67 4.14
N THR A 14 8.54 2.80 3.51
CA THR A 14 8.16 1.49 4.04
C THR A 14 9.06 0.44 3.40
N LEU A 15 9.78 -0.31 4.22
CA LEU A 15 10.64 -1.38 3.74
C LEU A 15 9.82 -2.67 3.62
N VAL A 16 9.76 -3.23 2.43
CA VAL A 16 9.11 -4.51 2.14
C VAL A 16 10.12 -5.49 1.58
N ARG A 17 9.92 -6.79 1.84
CA ARG A 17 10.75 -7.84 1.27
C ARG A 17 10.04 -8.46 0.08
N ILE A 18 10.63 -8.33 -1.11
CA ILE A 18 10.09 -8.83 -2.38
C ILE A 18 11.13 -9.79 -2.96
N GLY A 19 10.79 -11.08 -2.99
CA GLY A 19 11.76 -12.15 -3.21
C GLY A 19 12.90 -12.08 -2.18
N ASP A 20 14.13 -12.02 -2.68
CA ASP A 20 15.34 -11.89 -1.86
C ASP A 20 15.80 -10.44 -1.63
N ALA A 21 15.07 -9.47 -2.18
CA ALA A 21 15.42 -8.05 -2.08
C ALA A 21 14.61 -7.34 -0.99
N GLN A 22 15.26 -6.40 -0.30
CA GLN A 22 14.58 -5.42 0.54
C GLN A 22 14.38 -4.14 -0.26
N ILE A 23 13.13 -3.77 -0.49
CA ILE A 23 12.73 -2.63 -1.32
C ILE A 23 12.13 -1.54 -0.43
N GLY A 24 12.59 -0.31 -0.61
CA GLY A 24 11.97 0.88 0.00
C GLY A 24 10.87 1.42 -0.90
N LEU A 25 9.64 1.44 -0.40
CA LEU A 25 8.49 1.99 -1.08
C LEU A 25 8.01 3.27 -0.40
N ILE A 26 7.73 4.30 -1.19
CA ILE A 26 7.09 5.53 -0.70
C ILE A 26 5.57 5.43 -0.82
N SER A 27 4.87 6.24 -0.01
CA SER A 27 3.42 6.42 -0.06
C SER A 27 2.56 5.19 0.29
N VAL A 28 3.17 4.05 0.70
CA VAL A 28 2.45 2.82 1.10
C VAL A 28 1.36 3.10 2.13
N GLY A 29 1.69 3.82 3.20
CA GLY A 29 0.73 4.13 4.27
C GLY A 29 -0.43 5.01 3.79
N GLU A 30 -0.18 5.97 2.91
CA GLU A 30 -1.22 6.85 2.36
C GLU A 30 -2.16 6.07 1.43
N ILE A 31 -1.61 5.21 0.57
CA ILE A 31 -2.38 4.34 -0.32
C ILE A 31 -3.24 3.37 0.51
N PHE A 32 -2.68 2.72 1.53
CA PHE A 32 -3.42 1.82 2.40
C PHE A 32 -4.53 2.52 3.18
N GLU A 33 -4.28 3.72 3.71
CA GLU A 33 -5.30 4.52 4.38
C GLU A 33 -6.44 4.90 3.43
N ARG A 34 -6.12 5.31 2.18
CA ARG A 34 -7.13 5.63 1.16
C ARG A 34 -8.02 4.43 0.85
N ILE A 35 -7.41 3.25 0.65
CA ILE A 35 -8.15 2.02 0.36
C ILE A 35 -9.03 1.60 1.56
N TYR A 36 -8.49 1.69 2.77
CA TYR A 36 -9.22 1.40 4.00
C TYR A 36 -10.42 2.33 4.22
N GLN A 37 -10.25 3.63 3.97
CA GLN A 37 -11.34 4.61 4.04
C GLN A 37 -12.42 4.36 2.99
N GLY A 38 -12.04 3.79 1.83
CA GLY A 38 -12.96 3.24 0.83
C GLY A 38 -13.71 1.97 1.28
N LYS A 39 -13.46 1.48 2.50
CA LYS A 39 -14.06 0.28 3.10
C LYS A 39 -13.79 -1.03 2.34
N LYS A 40 -12.78 -1.07 1.47
CA LYS A 40 -12.37 -2.30 0.78
C LYS A 40 -11.62 -3.22 1.75
N LYS A 41 -12.10 -4.44 1.92
CA LYS A 41 -11.40 -5.50 2.65
C LYS A 41 -10.30 -6.12 1.80
N PRO A 42 -9.27 -6.76 2.39
CA PRO A 42 -8.21 -7.43 1.63
C PRO A 42 -8.73 -8.41 0.57
N GLU A 43 -9.76 -9.19 0.90
CA GLU A 43 -10.36 -10.17 -0.02
C GLU A 43 -11.14 -9.56 -1.20
N GLU A 44 -11.46 -8.27 -1.13
CA GLU A 44 -12.20 -7.53 -2.17
C GLU A 44 -11.27 -6.76 -3.11
N ILE A 45 -9.95 -6.78 -2.87
CA ILE A 45 -8.97 -6.04 -3.65
C ILE A 45 -8.38 -6.94 -4.73
N GLU A 46 -8.48 -6.50 -5.98
CA GLU A 46 -7.65 -7.07 -7.03
C GLU A 46 -6.19 -6.72 -6.76
N ARG A 47 -5.36 -7.73 -6.50
CA ARG A 47 -3.97 -7.54 -6.05
C ARG A 47 -3.16 -6.65 -7.00
N ILE A 48 -3.47 -6.72 -8.30
CA ILE A 48 -2.80 -5.90 -9.32
C ILE A 48 -3.14 -4.41 -9.20
N GLU A 49 -4.31 -4.04 -8.66
CA GLU A 49 -4.67 -2.64 -8.41
C GLU A 49 -3.71 -2.00 -7.40
N LEU A 50 -3.29 -2.74 -6.36
CA LEU A 50 -2.32 -2.24 -5.39
C LEU A 50 -0.99 -1.88 -6.04
N VAL A 51 -0.53 -2.72 -6.97
CA VAL A 51 0.72 -2.49 -7.71
C VAL A 51 0.58 -1.27 -8.62
N ARG A 52 -0.55 -1.15 -9.34
CA ARG A 52 -0.83 0.03 -10.19
C ARG A 52 -0.78 1.33 -9.39
N GLU A 53 -1.50 1.38 -8.27
CA GLU A 53 -1.57 2.57 -7.41
C GLU A 53 -0.20 2.93 -6.80
N LEU A 54 0.63 1.94 -6.48
CA LEU A 54 1.99 2.18 -5.97
C LEU A 54 2.99 2.56 -7.07
N SER A 55 2.78 2.07 -8.30
CA SER A 55 3.66 2.35 -9.44
C SER A 55 3.66 3.81 -9.88
N ASP A 56 2.60 4.57 -9.52
CA ASP A 56 2.55 6.02 -9.72
C ASP A 56 3.65 6.77 -8.95
N TYR A 57 4.18 6.15 -7.89
CA TYR A 57 5.17 6.76 -6.98
C TYR A 57 6.49 5.98 -6.92
N ASN A 58 6.50 4.72 -7.35
CA ASN A 58 7.63 3.81 -7.21
C ASN A 58 7.91 3.10 -8.53
N PHE A 59 9.19 2.87 -8.81
CA PHE A 59 9.56 2.00 -9.92
C PHE A 59 9.22 0.53 -9.58
N VAL A 60 8.44 -0.12 -10.44
CA VAL A 60 8.15 -1.55 -10.37
C VAL A 60 8.63 -2.21 -11.67
N PRO A 61 9.64 -3.10 -11.62
CA PRO A 61 10.06 -3.86 -12.79
C PRO A 61 8.92 -4.67 -13.41
N ASP A 62 8.79 -4.67 -14.74
CA ASP A 62 7.70 -5.36 -15.46
C ASP A 62 7.58 -6.85 -15.10
N GLY A 63 8.72 -7.52 -14.87
CA GLY A 63 8.76 -8.94 -14.50
C GLY A 63 8.38 -9.25 -13.04
N SER A 64 8.27 -8.24 -12.16
CA SER A 64 8.05 -8.44 -10.72
C SER A 64 6.66 -8.05 -10.24
N TRP A 65 5.74 -7.67 -11.13
CA TRP A 65 4.40 -7.20 -10.73
C TRP A 65 3.64 -8.19 -9.84
N ASN A 66 3.71 -9.49 -10.15
CA ASN A 66 3.05 -10.51 -9.34
C ASN A 66 3.67 -10.62 -7.94
N GLU A 67 5.00 -10.56 -7.83
CA GLU A 67 5.68 -10.62 -6.52
C GLU A 67 5.35 -9.40 -5.65
N TYR A 68 5.30 -8.21 -6.27
CA TYR A 68 4.83 -7.00 -5.61
C TYR A 68 3.38 -7.16 -5.15
N ALA A 69 2.50 -7.67 -6.02
CA ALA A 69 1.09 -7.85 -5.70
C ALA A 69 0.88 -8.76 -4.48
N GLU A 70 1.59 -9.88 -4.41
CA GLU A 70 1.55 -10.84 -3.28
C GLU A 70 2.03 -10.20 -1.96
N VAL A 71 3.14 -9.47 -2.01
CA VAL A 71 3.69 -8.83 -0.81
C VAL A 71 2.78 -7.69 -0.35
N LEU A 72 2.31 -6.86 -1.27
CA LEU A 72 1.51 -5.68 -0.97
C LEU A 72 0.13 -6.05 -0.40
N ILE A 73 -0.51 -7.11 -0.92
CA ILE A 73 -1.79 -7.55 -0.34
C ILE A 73 -1.60 -8.08 1.08
N SER A 74 -0.51 -8.79 1.37
CA SER A 74 -0.19 -9.25 2.72
C SER A 74 0.07 -8.08 3.68
N GLU A 75 0.81 -7.06 3.24
CA GLU A 75 1.04 -5.85 4.04
C GLU A 75 -0.24 -5.06 4.27
N TYR A 76 -1.12 -4.96 3.26
CA TYR A 76 -2.44 -4.33 3.42
C TYR A 76 -3.32 -5.09 4.41
N GLU A 77 -3.33 -6.42 4.37
CA GLU A 77 -4.06 -7.25 5.32
C GLU A 77 -3.60 -7.00 6.77
N LYS A 78 -2.27 -6.94 7.01
CA LYS A 78 -1.72 -6.60 8.33
C LYS A 78 -2.16 -5.21 8.78
N TYR A 79 -2.13 -4.24 7.87
CA TYR A 79 -2.58 -2.88 8.13
C TYR A 79 -4.07 -2.83 8.48
N TYR A 80 -4.92 -3.48 7.68
CA TYR A 80 -6.37 -3.56 7.88
C TYR A 80 -6.70 -4.18 9.24
N ASN A 81 -6.09 -5.33 9.55
CA ASN A 81 -6.27 -6.02 10.83
C ASN A 81 -5.85 -5.16 12.03
N LYS A 82 -4.75 -4.41 11.91
CA LYS A 82 -4.32 -3.48 12.95
C LYS A 82 -5.30 -2.33 13.14
N LYS A 83 -5.92 -1.81 12.08
CA LYS A 83 -6.94 -0.76 12.16
C LYS A 83 -8.21 -1.25 12.83
N ILE A 84 -8.77 -2.38 12.40
CA ILE A 84 -10.00 -2.93 13.00
C ILE A 84 -9.82 -3.28 14.48
N LEU A 85 -8.63 -3.73 14.90
CA LEU A 85 -8.33 -4.03 16.31
C LEU A 85 -8.23 -2.78 17.18
N LYS A 86 -7.76 -1.65 16.62
CA LYS A 86 -7.69 -0.36 17.32
C LYS A 86 -9.02 0.39 17.38
N SER A 87 -9.96 0.05 16.51
CA SER A 87 -11.30 0.64 16.46
C SER A 87 -12.31 -0.07 17.37
N LYS A 88 -11.91 -1.15 18.05
CA LYS A 88 -12.65 -1.82 19.12
C LYS A 88 -12.30 -1.22 20.47
#